data_AF-W7AV74-F1
#
_entry.id   AF-W7AV74-F1
#
_cell.length_a   1.000
_cell.length_b   1.000
_cell.length_c   1.000
_cell.angle_alpha   90.00
_cell.angle_beta   90.00
_cell.angle_gamma   90.00
#
_symmetry.space_group_name_H-M   'P 1'
#
loop_
_entity.id
_entity.type
_entity.pdbx_description
1 polymer ?
#
loop_
_entity_poly.entity_id
_entity_poly.type
_entity_poly.pdbx_seq_one_letter_code
_entity_poly.pdbx_strand_id
1 'polypeptide(L)'
;MLRNNIWVPLESNPESLYLYSCKLGQTKLAFQDIYGFDAELLDMIQQPVHAIILLYPLKEGMVDTHFIVFVEIDGRLVELDGRKDHPVIHCTTNPASFKYDTGNVIKKKFIEKCQDDNRFSALAVVASDVV
;
A
#
# COMPACT_ATOMS: atom_id res chain seq x y z
N MET A 1 -21.32 7.37 -26.96
CA MET A 1 -19.97 6.75 -27.04
C MET A 1 -19.52 6.51 -25.61
N LEU A 2 -19.30 5.26 -25.22
CA LEU A 2 -18.75 4.95 -23.89
C LEU A 2 -17.34 5.55 -23.80
N ARG A 3 -17.03 6.19 -22.67
CA ARG A 3 -15.73 6.80 -22.39
C ARG A 3 -14.69 5.67 -22.20
N ASN A 4 -14.09 5.20 -23.29
CA ASN A 4 -13.24 3.99 -23.32
C ASN A 4 -11.92 4.08 -22.50
N ASN A 5 -11.64 5.20 -21.84
CA ASN A 5 -10.42 5.43 -21.07
C ASN A 5 -10.67 5.63 -19.57
N ILE A 6 -11.87 5.31 -19.06
CA ILE A 6 -12.19 5.42 -17.63
C ILE A 6 -12.41 4.02 -17.08
N TRP A 7 -11.58 3.63 -16.13
CA TRP A 7 -11.64 2.33 -15.48
C TRP A 7 -12.43 2.43 -14.17
N VAL A 8 -13.06 1.33 -13.78
CA VAL A 8 -13.69 1.21 -12.46
C VAL A 8 -12.58 1.08 -11.40
N PRO A 9 -12.63 1.84 -10.29
CA PRO A 9 -11.64 1.72 -9.22
C PRO A 9 -11.58 0.31 -8.64
N LEU A 10 -10.38 -0.16 -8.32
CA LEU A 10 -10.19 -1.39 -7.57
C LEU A 10 -10.56 -1.18 -6.11
N GLU A 11 -11.11 -2.22 -5.48
CA GLU A 11 -11.38 -2.24 -4.05
C GLU A 11 -10.12 -2.64 -3.27
N SER A 12 -9.87 -1.99 -2.12
CA SER A 12 -8.78 -2.35 -1.20
C SER A 12 -9.14 -3.59 -0.37
N ASN A 13 -9.49 -4.69 -1.04
CA ASN A 13 -9.88 -5.95 -0.42
C ASN A 13 -8.80 -7.02 -0.65
N PRO A 14 -8.23 -7.63 0.42
CA PRO A 14 -7.13 -8.60 0.30
C PRO A 14 -7.42 -9.78 -0.63
N GLU A 15 -8.61 -10.38 -0.50
CA GLU A 15 -9.02 -11.55 -1.28
C GLU A 15 -9.18 -11.19 -2.77
N SER A 16 -9.82 -10.07 -3.06
CA SER A 16 -10.03 -9.60 -4.43
C SER A 16 -8.70 -9.30 -5.14
N LEU A 17 -7.75 -8.65 -4.44
CA LEU A 17 -6.42 -8.37 -4.98
C LEU A 17 -5.58 -9.65 -5.15
N TYR A 18 -5.72 -10.64 -4.27
CA TYR A 18 -5.10 -11.94 -4.45
C TYR A 18 -5.65 -12.66 -5.68
N LEU A 19 -6.98 -12.80 -5.82
CA LEU A 19 -7.60 -13.44 -6.97
C LEU A 19 -7.27 -12.73 -8.28
N TYR A 20 -7.18 -11.40 -8.26
CA TYR A 20 -6.73 -10.61 -9.40
C TYR A 20 -5.28 -10.91 -9.75
N SER A 21 -4.39 -10.95 -8.75
CA SER A 21 -2.96 -11.30 -8.93
C SER A 21 -2.80 -12.70 -9.52
N CYS A 22 -3.59 -13.68 -9.06
CA CYS A 22 -3.60 -15.04 -9.60
C CYS A 22 -3.94 -15.05 -11.10
N LYS A 23 -4.94 -14.26 -11.53
CA LYS A 23 -5.30 -14.13 -12.95
C LYS A 23 -4.21 -13.46 -13.78
N LEU A 24 -3.37 -12.62 -13.17
CA LEU A 24 -2.19 -12.03 -13.80
C LEU A 24 -0.96 -12.96 -13.80
N GLY A 25 -1.04 -14.12 -13.15
CA GLY A 25 0.04 -15.11 -13.08
C GLY A 25 0.92 -15.02 -11.83
N GLN A 26 0.56 -14.21 -10.83
CA GLN A 26 1.25 -14.13 -9.54
C GLN A 26 0.42 -14.78 -8.44
N THR A 27 0.91 -15.88 -7.87
CA THR A 27 0.25 -16.62 -6.77
C THR A 27 1.08 -16.69 -5.48
N LYS A 28 2.33 -16.20 -5.52
CA LYS A 28 3.30 -16.35 -4.41
C LYS A 28 3.14 -15.31 -3.31
N LEU A 29 2.35 -14.28 -3.56
CA LEU A 29 2.13 -13.16 -2.64
C LEU A 29 0.65 -13.08 -2.28
N ALA A 30 0.39 -12.80 -1.01
CA ALA A 30 -0.93 -12.52 -0.47
C ALA A 30 -0.96 -11.12 0.14
N PHE A 31 -2.18 -10.67 0.48
CA PHE A 31 -2.43 -9.36 1.06
C PHE A 31 -3.00 -9.54 2.47
N GLN A 32 -2.54 -8.74 3.43
CA GLN A 32 -3.03 -8.74 4.81
C GLN A 32 -3.41 -7.32 5.22
N ASP A 33 -4.56 -7.13 5.87
CA ASP A 33 -4.97 -5.83 6.39
C ASP A 33 -4.00 -5.29 7.45
N ILE A 34 -3.72 -3.99 7.37
CA ILE A 34 -3.00 -3.25 8.40
C ILE A 34 -4.01 -2.46 9.22
N TYR A 35 -4.26 -2.91 10.46
CA TYR A 35 -5.23 -2.28 11.36
C TYR A 35 -4.77 -0.93 11.94
N GLY A 36 -3.47 -0.66 11.92
CA GLY A 36 -2.89 0.61 12.34
C GLY A 36 -1.36 0.62 12.24
N PHE A 37 -0.77 1.79 12.43
CA PHE A 37 0.67 2.03 12.25
C PHE A 37 1.43 2.20 13.58
N ASP A 38 0.85 1.69 14.67
CA ASP A 38 1.52 1.55 15.95
C ASP A 38 2.25 0.20 16.01
N ALA A 39 3.36 0.13 16.74
CA ALA A 39 4.25 -1.03 16.73
C ALA A 39 3.51 -2.34 17.04
N GLU A 40 2.63 -2.32 18.05
CA GLU A 40 1.85 -3.47 18.49
C GLU A 40 0.92 -4.03 17.39
N LEU A 41 0.33 -3.16 16.57
CA LEU A 41 -0.53 -3.57 15.46
C LEU A 41 0.30 -4.06 14.26
N LEU A 42 1.45 -3.42 14.01
CA LEU A 42 2.39 -3.84 12.97
C LEU A 42 3.08 -5.18 13.29
N ASP A 43 3.16 -5.55 14.57
CA ASP A 43 3.68 -6.83 15.03
C ASP A 43 2.76 -8.01 14.68
N MET A 44 1.47 -7.73 14.42
CA MET A 44 0.50 -8.75 13.97
C MET A 44 0.67 -9.15 12.50
N ILE A 45 1.49 -8.42 11.74
CA ILE A 45 1.70 -8.66 10.30
C ILE A 45 2.73 -9.77 10.08
N GLN A 46 2.38 -10.77 9.27
CA GLN A 46 3.26 -11.87 8.90
C GLN A 46 4.55 -11.35 8.25
N GLN A 47 5.67 -11.95 8.64
CA GLN A 47 6.98 -11.66 8.07
C GLN A 47 7.38 -12.73 7.05
N PRO A 48 8.17 -12.38 6.02
CA PRO A 48 8.64 -11.03 5.67
C PRO A 48 7.55 -10.19 4.98
N VAL A 49 7.57 -8.87 5.23
CA VAL A 49 6.71 -7.91 4.51
C VAL A 49 7.46 -7.40 3.28
N HIS A 50 6.89 -7.62 2.10
CA HIS A 50 7.51 -7.27 0.81
C HIS A 50 7.12 -5.88 0.30
N ALA A 51 5.91 -5.43 0.62
CA ALA A 51 5.41 -4.11 0.24
C ALA A 51 4.29 -3.69 1.18
N ILE A 52 4.00 -2.38 1.21
CA ILE A 52 2.80 -1.83 1.86
C ILE A 52 2.06 -1.00 0.83
N ILE A 53 0.81 -1.36 0.57
CA ILE A 53 -0.11 -0.62 -0.29
C ILE A 53 -0.90 0.33 0.61
N LEU A 54 -1.02 1.60 0.21
CA LEU A 54 -1.83 2.60 0.89
C LEU A 54 -2.90 3.11 -0.08
N LEU A 55 -4.15 3.10 0.36
CA LEU A 55 -5.24 3.85 -0.23
C LEU A 55 -5.51 5.07 0.67
N TYR A 56 -5.50 6.27 0.10
CA TYR A 56 -5.73 7.50 0.86
C TYR A 56 -6.60 8.49 0.07
N PRO A 57 -7.27 9.44 0.75
CA PRO A 57 -8.20 10.35 0.08
C PRO A 57 -7.46 11.45 -0.69
N LEU A 58 -8.05 11.86 -1.81
CA LEU A 58 -7.68 13.03 -2.60
C LEU A 58 -8.65 14.17 -2.32
N LYS A 59 -8.16 15.41 -2.44
CA LYS A 59 -9.02 16.59 -2.27
C LYS A 59 -10.05 16.77 -3.40
N GLU A 60 -9.74 16.30 -4.60
CA GLU A 60 -10.51 16.55 -5.81
C GLU A 60 -10.42 15.35 -6.78
N GLY A 61 -11.52 15.09 -7.52
CA GLY A 61 -11.59 14.03 -8.52
C GLY A 61 -12.97 13.37 -8.58
N MET A 62 -13.29 12.70 -9.70
CA MET A 62 -14.47 11.82 -9.78
C MET A 62 -14.29 10.54 -8.94
N VAL A 63 -13.03 10.14 -8.73
CA VAL A 63 -12.60 9.11 -7.79
C VAL A 63 -11.72 9.85 -6.80
N ASP A 64 -12.13 9.85 -5.53
CA ASP A 64 -11.54 10.68 -4.49
C ASP A 64 -10.60 9.90 -3.57
N THR A 65 -10.14 8.72 -4.00
CA THR A 65 -9.11 7.92 -3.34
C THR A 65 -8.01 7.52 -4.31
N HIS A 66 -6.80 7.31 -3.80
CA HIS A 66 -5.63 7.00 -4.60
C HIS A 66 -4.76 5.90 -3.98
N PHE A 67 -4.37 4.92 -4.80
CA PHE A 67 -3.44 3.86 -4.40
C PHE A 67 -2.00 4.26 -4.69
N ILE A 68 -1.13 4.02 -3.70
CA ILE A 68 0.32 4.02 -3.84
C ILE A 68 0.90 2.78 -3.19
N VAL A 69 2.15 2.45 -3.49
CA VAL A 69 2.85 1.34 -2.86
C VAL A 69 4.23 1.76 -2.36
N PHE A 70 4.59 1.25 -1.19
CA PHE A 70 5.92 1.35 -0.60
C PHE A 70 6.63 0.00 -0.75
N VAL A 71 7.89 0.04 -1.18
CA VAL A 71 8.75 -1.14 -1.35
C VAL A 71 10.14 -0.86 -0.80
N GLU A 72 10.85 -1.92 -0.42
CA GLU A 72 12.28 -1.87 -0.11
C GLU A 72 13.09 -2.20 -1.36
N ILE A 73 14.00 -1.30 -1.75
CA ILE A 73 14.93 -1.51 -2.87
C ILE A 73 16.32 -1.04 -2.44
N ASP A 74 17.31 -1.94 -2.45
CA ASP A 74 18.71 -1.67 -2.10
C ASP A 74 18.87 -0.94 -0.75
N GLY A 75 18.15 -1.40 0.27
CA GLY A 75 18.15 -0.84 1.62
C GLY A 75 17.46 0.51 1.73
N ARG A 76 16.57 0.86 0.79
CA ARG A 76 15.83 2.13 0.78
C ARG A 76 14.34 1.92 0.74
N LEU A 77 13.62 2.73 1.52
CA LEU A 77 12.17 2.83 1.46
C LEU A 77 11.79 3.72 0.27
N VAL A 78 11.15 3.11 -0.73
CA VAL A 78 10.74 3.76 -1.98
C VAL A 78 9.22 3.76 -2.09
N GLU A 79 8.66 4.95 -2.30
CA GLU A 79 7.25 5.13 -2.66
C GLU A 79 7.10 5.20 -4.18
N LEU A 80 6.18 4.39 -4.70
CA LEU A 80 5.80 4.35 -6.10
C LEU A 80 4.37 4.89 -6.23
N ASP A 81 4.26 6.04 -6.90
CA ASP A 81 3.01 6.71 -7.21
C ASP A 81 2.99 7.03 -8.71
N GLY A 82 2.08 6.41 -9.45
CA GLY A 82 1.97 6.57 -10.90
C GLY A 82 1.56 7.98 -11.35
N ARG A 83 1.18 8.88 -10.43
CA ARG A 83 0.88 10.29 -10.73
C ARG A 83 2.11 11.21 -10.62
N LYS A 84 3.25 10.71 -10.15
CA LYS A 84 4.50 11.46 -10.02
C LYS A 84 5.44 11.15 -11.18
N ASP A 85 6.32 12.09 -11.49
CA ASP A 85 7.31 11.94 -12.57
C ASP A 85 8.38 10.89 -12.24
N HIS A 86 8.61 10.61 -10.96
CA HIS A 86 9.62 9.66 -10.49
C HIS A 86 9.26 9.05 -9.13
N PRO A 87 9.82 7.88 -8.79
CA PRO A 87 9.77 7.32 -7.43
C PRO A 87 10.24 8.31 -6.37
N VAL A 88 9.72 8.19 -5.15
CA VAL A 88 10.13 9.02 -4.00
C VAL A 88 10.90 8.15 -3.01
N ILE A 89 12.18 8.49 -2.80
CA ILE A 89 13.03 7.83 -1.80
C ILE A 89 12.82 8.54 -0.46
N HIS A 90 12.46 7.79 0.59
CA HIS A 90 12.15 8.37 1.91
C HIS A 90 13.32 8.30 2.89
N CYS A 91 13.84 7.10 3.14
CA CYS A 91 14.92 6.85 4.10
C CYS A 91 15.61 5.51 3.79
N THR A 92 16.71 5.22 4.50
CA THR A 92 17.28 3.89 4.58
C THR A 92 16.39 2.99 5.42
N THR A 93 16.26 1.73 5.04
CA THR A 93 15.47 0.71 5.75
C THR A 93 16.12 -0.67 5.56
N ASN A 94 15.57 -1.69 6.23
CA ASN A 94 15.94 -3.08 6.04
C ASN A 94 14.70 -3.97 6.25
N PRO A 95 14.74 -5.27 5.90
CA PRO A 95 13.57 -6.15 6.01
C PRO A 95 12.91 -6.18 7.40
N ALA A 96 13.69 -6.03 8.49
CA ALA A 96 13.14 -6.04 9.84
C ALA A 96 12.49 -4.71 10.25
N SER A 97 13.01 -3.58 9.76
CA SER A 97 12.48 -2.24 10.08
C SER A 97 11.44 -1.71 9.08
N PHE A 98 11.35 -2.31 7.89
CA PHE A 98 10.57 -1.83 6.74
C PHE A 98 9.14 -1.41 7.08
N LYS A 99 8.38 -2.26 7.79
CA LYS A 99 6.98 -1.97 8.13
C LYS A 99 6.84 -0.77 9.08
N TYR A 100 7.77 -0.60 10.03
CA TYR A 100 7.73 0.50 10.99
C TYR A 100 8.18 1.82 10.32
N ASP A 101 9.23 1.76 9.51
CA ASP A 101 9.72 2.92 8.74
C ASP A 101 8.63 3.43 7.80
N THR A 102 7.94 2.52 7.10
CA THR A 102 6.80 2.84 6.24
C THR A 102 5.64 3.42 7.03
N GLY A 103 5.26 2.82 8.17
CA GLY A 103 4.20 3.34 9.02
C GLY A 103 4.48 4.76 9.51
N ASN A 104 5.74 5.09 9.84
CA ASN A 104 6.15 6.44 10.19
C ASN A 104 6.02 7.43 9.02
N VAL A 105 6.40 7.01 7.81
CA VAL A 105 6.20 7.82 6.60
C VAL A 105 4.72 8.07 6.33
N ILE A 106 3.88 7.04 6.46
CA ILE A 106 2.43 7.15 6.21
C ILE A 106 1.78 8.10 7.23
N LYS A 107 2.05 7.93 8.53
CA LYS A 107 1.55 8.82 9.58
C LYS A 107 1.90 10.29 9.29
N LYS A 108 3.19 10.57 9.08
CA LYS A 108 3.71 11.93 8.92
C LYS A 108 3.33 12.61 7.61
N LYS A 109 3.34 11.87 6.49
CA LYS A 109 3.18 12.48 5.16
C LYS A 109 1.75 12.42 4.62
N PHE A 110 0.94 11.48 5.11
CA PHE A 110 -0.41 11.25 4.59
C PHE A 110 -1.45 11.51 5.69
N ILE A 111 -1.45 10.74 6.78
CA ILE A 111 -2.52 10.81 7.80
C ILE A 111 -2.57 12.19 8.49
N GLU A 112 -1.44 12.70 8.99
CA GLU A 112 -1.38 14.02 9.64
C GLU A 112 -1.82 15.17 8.72
N LYS A 113 -1.74 14.99 7.40
CA LYS A 113 -2.16 15.99 6.41
C LYS A 113 -3.63 15.91 6.03
N CYS A 114 -4.32 14.84 6.42
CA CYS A 114 -5.70 14.58 6.02
C CYS A 114 -6.76 15.21 6.94
N GLN A 115 -6.37 15.99 7.97
CA GLN A 115 -7.25 16.86 8.78
C GLN A 115 -8.67 16.28 9.01
N ASP A 116 -8.74 15.13 9.70
CA ASP A 116 -9.98 14.41 10.07
C ASP A 116 -10.64 13.54 8.98
N ASP A 117 -10.02 13.34 7.82
CA ASP A 117 -10.46 12.33 6.85
C ASP A 117 -9.94 10.92 7.23
N ASN A 118 -10.86 10.07 7.68
CA ASN A 118 -10.57 8.70 8.10
C ASN A 118 -10.64 7.68 6.95
N ARG A 119 -10.79 8.12 5.69
CA ARG A 119 -10.93 7.24 4.52
C ARG A 119 -9.57 6.77 3.99
N PHE A 120 -8.82 6.07 4.83
CA PHE A 120 -7.60 5.39 4.45
C PHE A 120 -7.69 3.89 4.75
N SER A 121 -7.02 3.09 3.93
CA SER A 121 -6.79 1.66 4.18
C SER A 121 -5.38 1.31 3.78
N ALA A 122 -4.81 0.29 4.41
CA ALA A 122 -3.48 -0.17 4.08
C ALA A 122 -3.39 -1.69 4.12
N LEU A 123 -2.63 -2.24 3.19
CA LEU A 123 -2.43 -3.68 3.04
C LEU A 123 -0.94 -3.97 3.05
N ALA A 124 -0.52 -4.95 3.85
CA ALA A 124 0.79 -5.54 3.75
C ALA A 124 0.78 -6.62 2.66
N VAL A 125 1.82 -6.65 1.83
CA VAL A 125 2.06 -7.74 0.88
C VAL A 125 3.04 -8.71 1.52
N VAL A 126 2.60 -9.94 1.73
CA VAL A 126 3.33 -11.00 2.45
C VAL A 126 3.41 -12.26 1.59
N ALA A 127 4.23 -13.24 1.98
CA ALA A 127 4.25 -14.54 1.31
C ALA A 127 2.86 -15.20 1.37
N SER A 128 2.44 -15.81 0.26
CA SER A 128 1.23 -16.64 0.24
C SER A 128 1.56 -18.01 0.84
N ASP A 129 0.77 -18.44 1.82
CA ASP A 129 0.82 -19.81 2.36
C ASP A 129 0.02 -20.81 1.50
N VAL A 130 -0.63 -20.33 0.42
CA VAL A 130 -1.36 -21.16 -0.54
C VAL A 130 -0.36 -21.73 -1.54
N VAL A 131 0.15 -22.93 -1.24
CA VAL A 131 0.88 -23.78 -2.20
C VAL A 131 -0.10 -24.71 -2.91
#